data_AF-A0A0M1J4Q7-F1
#
_entry.id   AF-A0A0M1J4Q7-F1
#
_cell.length_a   1.000
_cell.length_b   1.000
_cell.length_c   1.000
_cell.angle_alpha   90.00
_cell.angle_beta   90.00
_cell.angle_gamma   90.00
#
_symmetry.space_group_name_H-M   'P 1'
#
loop_
_entity.id
_entity.type
_entity.pdbx_description
1 polymer ?
#
loop_
_entity_poly.entity_id
_entity_poly.type
_entity_poly.pdbx_seq_one_letter_code
_entity_poly.pdbx_strand_id
1 'polypeptide(L)'
;MPLTVNQAIERATQLLLDIAGGIPGPVLDLCSQEHLPSLRPITLRRERISKILGIQLKDNEIIDILERLEMQLQPITAGWQVTPHSARFDIQHEVDLIAELGRIYGYDNIPAHHALMATALTSIPEAHFDLNKAKALLVNRGYQEVITYSFISPKMQQLIEPDAQTIAIANPLSKDLSIMRSSLWPGLLLAANYNYARQQTRIRIFESGLGFVLNANQATETDYVDVDPINSIQQIPLLAGLATGNFAP
;
A
#
# COMPACT_ATOMS: atom_id res chain seq x y z
N MET A 1 0.07 -29.78 17.83
CA MET A 1 -1.19 -29.75 17.05
C MET A 1 -1.68 -28.31 16.98
N PRO A 2 -2.43 -27.87 15.96
CA PRO A 2 -3.47 -26.88 16.23
C PRO A 2 -4.35 -27.53 17.29
N LEU A 3 -4.18 -27.11 18.56
CA LEU A 3 -4.62 -27.85 19.76
C LEU A 3 -6.15 -28.11 19.80
N THR A 4 -6.89 -27.52 18.86
CA THR A 4 -8.33 -27.47 18.80
C THR A 4 -8.99 -28.59 17.99
N VAL A 5 -8.27 -29.34 17.13
CA VAL A 5 -8.93 -30.33 16.23
C VAL A 5 -9.63 -31.44 17.02
N ASN A 6 -8.94 -32.04 17.99
CA ASN A 6 -9.51 -33.08 18.84
C ASN A 6 -10.62 -32.54 19.76
N GLN A 7 -10.49 -31.31 20.26
CA GLN A 7 -11.56 -30.70 21.06
C GLN A 7 -12.80 -30.39 20.21
N ALA A 8 -12.61 -29.95 18.97
CA ALA A 8 -13.68 -29.61 18.05
C ALA A 8 -14.45 -30.85 17.58
N ILE A 9 -13.77 -31.95 17.25
CA ILE A 9 -14.45 -33.20 16.83
C ILE A 9 -15.28 -33.78 17.97
N GLU A 10 -14.75 -33.80 19.20
CA GLU A 10 -15.50 -34.28 20.37
C GLU A 10 -16.71 -33.37 20.66
N ARG A 11 -16.53 -32.05 20.56
CA ARG A 11 -17.64 -31.11 20.75
C ARG A 11 -18.72 -31.27 19.68
N ALA A 12 -18.34 -31.44 18.42
CA ALA A 12 -19.27 -31.64 17.32
C ALA A 12 -20.03 -32.96 17.46
N THR A 13 -19.34 -34.05 17.80
CA THR A 13 -19.94 -35.36 18.05
C THR A 13 -20.95 -35.28 19.21
N GLN A 14 -20.59 -34.66 20.33
CA GLN A 14 -21.49 -34.47 21.46
C GLN A 14 -22.78 -33.75 21.05
N LEU A 15 -22.65 -32.62 20.34
CA LEU A 15 -23.80 -31.85 19.87
C LEU A 15 -24.71 -32.65 18.93
N LEU A 16 -24.12 -33.48 18.07
CA LEU A 16 -24.88 -34.33 17.15
C LEU A 16 -25.68 -35.40 17.89
N LEU A 17 -25.09 -36.04 18.90
CA LEU A 17 -25.78 -37.04 19.73
C LEU A 17 -26.92 -36.43 20.54
N ASP A 18 -26.71 -35.24 21.10
CA ASP A 18 -27.73 -34.54 21.88
C ASP A 18 -28.97 -34.17 21.03
N ILE A 19 -28.78 -33.91 19.73
CA ILE A 19 -29.83 -33.47 18.81
C ILE A 19 -30.51 -34.64 18.09
N ALA A 20 -29.72 -35.56 17.53
CA ALA A 20 -30.19 -36.60 16.62
C ALA A 20 -30.09 -38.03 17.19
N GLY A 21 -29.45 -38.21 18.34
CA GLY A 21 -29.13 -39.53 18.90
C GLY A 21 -28.08 -40.29 18.09
N GLY A 22 -27.95 -41.59 18.36
CA GLY A 22 -26.98 -42.49 17.70
C GLY A 22 -25.84 -42.93 18.62
N ILE A 23 -24.85 -43.62 18.04
CA ILE A 23 -23.65 -44.11 18.75
C ILE A 23 -22.44 -43.77 17.87
N PRO A 24 -21.48 -42.96 18.35
CA PRO A 24 -20.32 -42.58 17.55
C PRO A 24 -19.30 -43.74 17.48
N GLY A 25 -18.63 -43.86 16.34
CA GLY A 25 -17.44 -44.71 16.21
C GLY A 25 -16.18 -44.04 16.80
N PRO A 26 -15.03 -44.73 16.82
CA PRO A 26 -13.77 -44.17 17.29
C PRO A 26 -13.24 -43.06 16.35
N VAL A 27 -12.57 -42.07 16.92
CA VAL A 27 -11.87 -41.04 16.14
C VAL A 27 -10.64 -41.64 15.45
N LEU A 28 -10.53 -41.43 14.15
CA LEU A 28 -9.35 -41.77 13.36
C LEU A 28 -8.49 -40.51 13.15
N ASP A 29 -7.38 -40.41 13.88
CA ASP A 29 -6.42 -39.29 13.75
C ASP A 29 -5.26 -39.67 12.84
N LEU A 30 -5.22 -39.07 11.64
CA LEU A 30 -4.15 -39.25 10.64
C LEU A 30 -3.36 -37.94 10.51
N CYS A 31 -2.30 -37.79 11.30
CA CYS A 31 -1.48 -36.59 11.33
C CYS A 31 -0.04 -36.85 10.83
N SER A 32 0.44 -36.03 9.89
CA SER A 32 1.86 -35.99 9.52
C SER A 32 2.63 -35.10 10.49
N GLN A 33 3.47 -35.71 11.32
CA GLN A 33 4.31 -34.97 12.28
C GLN A 33 5.35 -34.08 11.59
N GLU A 34 5.85 -34.48 10.42
CA GLU A 34 6.85 -33.72 9.67
C GLU A 34 6.32 -32.39 9.15
N HIS A 35 5.05 -32.36 8.74
CA HIS A 35 4.41 -31.16 8.19
C HIS A 35 3.70 -30.32 9.25
N LEU A 36 3.80 -30.69 10.52
CA LEU A 36 3.16 -29.94 11.59
C LEU A 36 3.94 -28.64 11.85
N PRO A 37 3.27 -27.47 11.89
CA PRO A 37 3.95 -26.21 12.19
C PRO A 37 4.65 -26.26 13.56
N SER A 38 5.91 -25.84 13.60
CA SER A 38 6.68 -25.74 14.85
C SER A 38 6.41 -24.39 15.54
N LEU A 39 6.05 -24.43 16.81
CA LEU A 39 5.95 -23.24 17.65
C LEU A 39 7.35 -22.86 18.12
N ARG A 40 8.00 -21.97 17.36
CA ARG A 40 9.35 -21.53 17.68
C ARG A 40 9.28 -20.46 18.78
N PRO A 41 10.02 -20.61 19.89
CA PRO A 41 10.08 -19.57 20.89
C PRO A 41 10.78 -18.32 20.34
N ILE A 42 10.22 -17.15 20.63
CA ILE A 42 10.69 -15.85 20.19
C ILE A 42 11.35 -15.14 21.37
N THR A 43 12.52 -14.55 21.13
CA THR A 43 13.20 -13.77 22.17
C THR A 43 12.59 -12.37 22.26
N LEU A 44 12.07 -12.01 23.44
CA LEU A 44 11.54 -10.69 23.77
C LEU A 44 12.52 -9.96 24.71
N ARG A 45 13.21 -8.95 24.19
CA ARG A 45 14.18 -8.17 24.95
C ARG A 45 13.53 -6.96 25.61
N ARG A 46 13.81 -6.76 26.90
CA ARG A 46 13.24 -5.64 27.68
C ARG A 46 13.55 -4.28 27.06
N GLU A 47 14.80 -4.07 26.65
CA GLU A 47 15.24 -2.82 26.00
C GLU A 47 14.46 -2.55 24.70
N ARG A 48 14.15 -3.61 23.94
CA ARG A 48 13.46 -3.48 22.66
C ARG A 48 12.02 -3.02 22.83
N ILE A 49 11.34 -3.47 23.90
CA ILE A 49 9.97 -3.04 24.24
C ILE A 49 9.94 -1.51 24.37
N SER A 50 10.80 -0.94 25.21
CA SER A 50 10.83 0.51 25.42
C SER A 50 11.29 1.28 24.19
N LYS A 51 12.21 0.73 23.40
CA LYS A 51 12.67 1.36 22.16
C LYS A 51 11.57 1.46 21.10
N ILE A 52 10.68 0.47 21.02
CA ILE A 52 9.60 0.45 20.02
C ILE A 52 8.35 1.17 20.53
N LEU A 53 7.89 0.86 21.74
CA LEU A 53 6.66 1.47 22.28
C LEU A 53 6.87 2.88 22.82
N GLY A 54 8.12 3.29 23.09
CA GLY A 54 8.42 4.59 23.69
C GLY A 54 8.06 4.68 25.18
N ILE A 55 7.69 3.58 25.83
CA ILE A 55 7.32 3.52 27.25
C ILE A 55 8.06 2.42 28.01
N GLN A 56 8.18 2.59 29.32
CA GLN A 56 8.65 1.53 30.21
C GLN A 56 7.46 0.83 30.85
N LEU A 57 7.23 -0.42 30.47
CA LEU A 57 6.28 -1.31 31.12
C LEU A 57 6.99 -2.07 32.24
N LYS A 58 6.31 -2.31 33.36
CA LYS A 58 6.87 -3.13 34.43
C LYS A 58 6.86 -4.60 34.02
N ASP A 59 7.84 -5.35 34.50
CA ASP A 59 7.98 -6.78 34.19
C ASP A 59 6.73 -7.60 34.52
N ASN A 60 6.07 -7.30 35.64
CA ASN A 60 4.83 -7.98 36.04
C ASN A 60 3.66 -7.69 35.09
N GLU A 61 3.58 -6.47 34.54
CA GLU A 61 2.56 -6.12 33.55
C GLU A 61 2.82 -6.84 32.22
N ILE A 62 4.08 -6.93 31.79
CA ILE A 62 4.49 -7.65 30.58
C ILE A 62 4.11 -9.14 30.70
N ILE A 63 4.43 -9.76 31.83
CA ILE A 63 4.15 -11.17 32.08
C ILE A 63 2.63 -11.40 32.13
N ASP A 64 1.88 -10.61 32.90
CA ASP A 64 0.41 -10.73 32.99
C ASP A 64 -0.26 -10.65 31.62
N ILE A 65 0.13 -9.67 30.80
CA ILE A 65 -0.43 -9.50 29.45
C ILE A 65 -0.19 -10.74 28.58
N LEU A 66 1.04 -11.23 28.53
CA LEU A 66 1.41 -12.33 27.63
C LEU A 66 0.87 -13.69 28.13
N GLU A 67 0.79 -13.90 29.44
CA GLU A 67 0.16 -15.10 30.02
C GLU A 67 -1.36 -15.13 29.76
N ARG A 68 -2.04 -13.97 29.85
CA ARG A 68 -3.47 -13.85 29.51
C ARG A 68 -3.76 -14.08 28.02
N LEU A 69 -2.75 -13.93 27.18
CA LEU A 69 -2.79 -14.29 25.76
C LEU A 69 -2.39 -15.74 25.50
N GLU A 70 -2.32 -16.56 26.56
CA GLU A 70 -2.00 -18.00 26.52
C GLU A 70 -0.60 -18.30 25.95
N MET A 71 0.34 -17.35 26.09
CA MET A 71 1.73 -17.55 25.70
C MET A 71 2.53 -18.14 26.86
N GLN A 72 3.54 -18.94 26.53
CA GLN A 72 4.46 -19.50 27.54
C GLN A 72 5.70 -18.63 27.62
N LEU A 73 6.04 -18.16 28.82
CA LEU A 73 7.21 -17.33 29.05
C LEU A 73 8.27 -18.08 29.85
N GLN A 74 9.52 -17.98 29.39
CA GLN A 74 10.70 -18.41 30.15
C GLN A 74 11.60 -17.20 30.37
N PRO A 75 11.89 -16.82 31.62
CA PRO A 75 12.76 -15.68 31.88
C PRO A 75 14.19 -15.97 31.43
N ILE A 76 14.84 -14.98 30.82
CA ILE A 76 16.25 -14.99 30.42
C ILE A 76 16.92 -13.69 30.90
N THR A 77 18.25 -13.63 30.86
CA THR A 77 19.02 -12.47 31.37
C THR A 77 18.56 -11.12 30.78
N ALA A 78 18.21 -11.08 29.49
CA ALA A 78 17.85 -9.85 28.78
C ALA A 78 16.33 -9.59 28.66
N GLY A 79 15.48 -10.48 29.18
CA GLY A 79 14.02 -10.42 28.99
C GLY A 79 13.37 -11.81 29.10
N TRP A 80 12.66 -12.23 28.06
CA TRP A 80 11.91 -13.50 28.04
C TRP A 80 12.08 -14.25 26.72
N GLN A 81 12.00 -15.58 26.80
CA GLN A 81 11.76 -16.43 25.66
C GLN A 81 10.27 -16.82 25.67
N VAL A 82 9.55 -16.39 24.64
CA VAL A 82 8.08 -16.47 24.57
C VAL A 82 7.67 -17.44 23.48
N THR A 83 6.96 -18.50 23.84
CA THR A 83 6.35 -19.42 22.87
C THR A 83 4.90 -19.02 22.65
N PRO A 84 4.50 -18.64 21.42
CA PRO A 84 3.14 -18.22 21.14
C PRO A 84 2.15 -19.40 21.23
N HIS A 85 0.88 -19.08 21.50
CA HIS A 85 -0.20 -20.06 21.44
C HIS A 85 -0.38 -20.58 20.00
N SER A 86 -0.73 -21.87 19.86
CA SER A 86 -0.83 -22.54 18.55
C SER A 86 -1.85 -21.92 17.58
N ALA A 87 -2.81 -21.15 18.08
CA ALA A 87 -3.81 -20.46 17.27
C ALA A 87 -3.32 -19.12 16.68
N ARG A 88 -2.14 -18.62 17.10
CA ARG A 88 -1.59 -17.34 16.67
C ARG A 88 -0.58 -17.53 15.53
N PHE A 89 -1.07 -17.40 14.29
CA PHE A 89 -0.26 -17.51 13.07
C PHE A 89 0.48 -16.21 12.72
N ASP A 90 0.07 -15.11 13.35
CA ASP A 90 0.57 -13.76 13.16
C ASP A 90 1.79 -13.43 14.04
N ILE A 91 2.11 -14.26 15.04
CA ILE A 91 3.25 -14.04 15.94
C ILE A 91 4.45 -14.87 15.49
N GLN A 92 5.42 -14.20 14.87
CA GLN A 92 6.62 -14.86 14.31
C GLN A 92 7.93 -14.15 14.73
N HIS A 93 7.84 -12.87 15.08
CA HIS A 93 8.97 -12.02 15.41
C HIS A 93 8.76 -11.31 16.75
N GLU A 94 9.87 -10.81 17.30
CA GLU A 94 9.86 -10.03 18.55
C GLU A 94 8.91 -8.82 18.50
N VAL A 95 8.80 -8.17 17.33
CA VAL A 95 7.93 -7.00 17.13
C VAL A 95 6.44 -7.35 17.24
N ASP A 96 6.06 -8.58 16.92
CA ASP A 96 4.66 -9.02 16.99
C ASP A 96 4.23 -9.16 18.47
N LEU A 97 5.14 -9.66 19.32
CA LEU A 97 4.94 -9.68 20.77
C LEU A 97 4.84 -8.26 21.35
N ILE A 98 5.67 -7.34 20.86
CA ILE A 98 5.64 -5.94 21.31
C ILE A 98 4.35 -5.25 20.87
N ALA A 99 3.84 -5.57 19.68
CA ALA A 99 2.53 -5.10 19.23
C ALA A 99 1.40 -5.62 20.13
N GLU A 100 1.45 -6.88 20.58
CA GLU A 100 0.49 -7.43 21.54
C GLU A 100 0.54 -6.73 22.90
N LEU A 101 1.74 -6.41 23.40
CA LEU A 101 1.92 -5.60 24.60
C LEU A 101 1.27 -4.22 24.44
N GLY A 102 1.56 -3.53 23.34
CA GLY A 102 0.98 -2.21 23.06
C GLY A 102 -0.55 -2.26 22.91
N ARG A 103 -1.08 -3.29 22.24
CA ARG A 103 -2.52 -3.50 22.01
C ARG A 103 -3.28 -3.73 23.32
N ILE A 104 -2.76 -4.57 24.21
CA ILE A 104 -3.42 -4.89 25.49
C ILE A 104 -3.21 -3.77 26.52
N TYR A 105 -2.03 -3.14 26.54
CA TYR A 105 -1.79 -1.94 27.34
C TYR A 105 -2.71 -0.78 26.90
N GLY A 106 -3.06 -0.73 25.61
CA GLY A 106 -3.91 0.29 25.00
C GLY A 106 -3.07 1.40 24.38
N TYR A 107 -3.20 1.60 23.07
CA TYR A 107 -2.41 2.61 22.35
C TYR A 107 -2.68 4.04 22.83
N ASP A 108 -3.88 4.34 23.29
CA ASP A 108 -4.23 5.65 23.85
C ASP A 108 -3.46 5.97 25.14
N ASN A 109 -2.96 4.95 25.84
CA ASN A 109 -2.15 5.10 27.05
C ASN A 109 -0.67 5.35 26.74
N ILE A 110 -0.26 5.28 25.46
CA ILE A 110 1.10 5.55 25.02
C ILE A 110 1.21 7.06 24.73
N PRO A 111 2.04 7.81 25.48
CA PRO A 111 2.18 9.24 25.30
C PRO A 111 2.78 9.58 23.94
N ALA A 112 2.20 10.57 23.26
CA ALA A 112 2.77 11.12 22.04
C ALA A 112 4.04 11.93 22.36
N HIS A 113 5.17 11.51 21.78
CA HIS A 113 6.43 12.24 21.86
C HIS A 113 6.80 12.76 20.47
N HIS A 114 7.25 14.01 20.39
CA HIS A 114 7.83 14.54 19.17
C HIS A 114 9.19 13.88 18.91
N ALA A 115 9.43 13.45 17.67
CA ALA A 115 10.71 12.91 17.28
C ALA A 115 11.79 14.00 17.42
N LEU A 116 12.83 13.71 18.20
CA LEU A 116 14.03 14.54 18.25
C LEU A 116 14.83 14.26 16.98
N MET A 117 14.76 15.17 16.01
CA MET A 117 15.55 15.09 14.79
C MET A 117 16.52 16.27 14.72
N ALA A 118 17.74 16.02 14.26
CA ALA A 118 18.68 17.10 13.97
C ALA A 118 18.12 17.94 12.81
N THR A 119 18.01 19.25 13.01
CA THR A 119 17.63 20.17 11.94
C THR A 119 18.83 20.34 11.01
N ALA A 120 18.69 19.90 9.76
CA ALA A 120 19.66 20.17 8.72
C ALA A 120 19.05 21.17 7.72
N LEU A 121 19.77 22.25 7.44
CA LEU A 121 19.44 23.13 6.33
C LEU A 121 19.83 22.41 5.04
N THR A 122 18.83 22.03 4.25
CA THR A 122 19.04 21.54 2.89
C THR A 122 19.14 22.73 1.95
N SER A 123 20.26 22.83 1.23
CA SER A 123 20.43 23.86 0.20
C SER A 123 19.70 23.45 -1.07
N ILE A 124 18.76 24.28 -1.53
CA ILE A 124 18.11 24.11 -2.83
C ILE A 124 18.95 24.89 -3.86
N PRO A 125 19.41 24.26 -4.96
CA PRO A 125 20.15 24.96 -6.00
C PRO A 125 19.34 26.13 -6.56
N GLU A 126 19.98 27.26 -6.83
CA GLU A 126 19.31 28.44 -7.39
C GLU A 126 18.70 28.16 -8.77
N ALA A 127 19.36 27.31 -9.56
CA ALA A 127 18.87 26.86 -10.88
C ALA A 127 17.73 25.83 -10.80
N HIS A 128 17.22 25.50 -9.60
CA HIS A 128 16.13 24.54 -9.45
C HIS A 128 14.84 25.08 -10.07
N PHE A 129 14.25 24.29 -10.96
CA PHE A 129 12.94 24.60 -11.52
C PHE A 129 11.85 24.38 -10.46
N ASP A 130 11.24 25.47 -10.01
CA ASP A 130 10.13 25.44 -9.08
C ASP A 130 8.79 25.39 -9.83
N LEU A 131 8.20 24.20 -9.86
CA LEU A 131 6.91 23.97 -10.51
C LEU A 131 5.81 24.89 -9.94
N ASN A 132 5.78 25.14 -8.63
CA ASN A 132 4.75 25.98 -8.01
C ASN A 132 4.86 27.43 -8.48
N LYS A 133 6.08 27.96 -8.65
CA LYS A 133 6.29 29.28 -9.27
C LYS A 133 5.80 29.31 -10.72
N ALA A 134 6.07 28.26 -11.50
CA ALA A 134 5.58 28.17 -12.88
C ALA A 134 4.04 28.14 -12.95
N LYS A 135 3.38 27.37 -12.07
CA LYS A 135 1.91 27.34 -11.95
C LYS A 135 1.35 28.71 -11.56
N ALA A 136 1.92 29.35 -10.53
CA ALA A 136 1.49 30.68 -10.09
C ALA A 136 1.58 31.72 -11.23
N LEU A 137 2.61 31.64 -12.07
CA LEU A 137 2.76 32.49 -13.24
C LEU A 137 1.67 32.23 -14.30
N LEU A 138 1.23 30.99 -14.51
CA LEU A 138 0.11 30.66 -15.41
C LEU A 138 -1.22 31.17 -14.86
N VAL A 139 -1.45 31.01 -13.56
CA VAL A 139 -2.62 31.55 -12.86
C VAL A 139 -2.69 33.06 -12.99
N ASN A 140 -1.57 33.76 -12.76
CA ASN A 140 -1.48 35.22 -12.95
C ASN A 140 -1.72 35.67 -14.40
N ARG A 141 -1.56 34.77 -15.36
CA ARG A 141 -1.90 34.99 -16.78
C ARG A 141 -3.31 34.54 -17.15
N GLY A 142 -4.15 34.25 -16.16
CA GLY A 142 -5.56 33.90 -16.35
C GLY A 142 -5.79 32.49 -16.89
N TYR A 143 -4.86 31.55 -16.64
CA TYR A 143 -5.10 30.13 -16.84
C TYR A 143 -5.60 29.48 -15.55
N GLN A 144 -6.48 28.49 -15.68
CA GLN A 144 -7.01 27.68 -14.60
C GLN A 144 -6.34 26.30 -14.58
N GLU A 145 -5.89 25.84 -13.42
CA GLU A 145 -5.36 24.48 -13.30
C GLU A 145 -6.49 23.44 -13.43
N VAL A 146 -6.24 22.39 -14.20
CA VAL A 146 -7.08 21.19 -14.31
C VAL A 146 -6.25 19.95 -14.00
N ILE A 147 -6.92 18.90 -13.52
CA ILE A 147 -6.32 17.59 -13.30
C ILE A 147 -7.15 16.58 -14.08
N THR A 148 -6.51 15.89 -15.02
CA THR A 148 -7.19 14.91 -15.89
C THR A 148 -6.69 13.50 -15.62
N TYR A 149 -7.46 12.50 -16.04
CA TYR A 149 -7.04 11.11 -15.89
C TYR A 149 -5.73 10.85 -16.64
N SER A 150 -4.85 10.06 -16.03
CA SER A 150 -3.64 9.56 -16.69
C SER A 150 -3.93 8.46 -17.70
N PHE A 151 -5.14 7.88 -17.65
CA PHE A 151 -5.62 6.87 -18.57
C PHE A 151 -6.56 7.50 -19.60
N ILE A 152 -6.41 7.12 -20.86
CA ILE A 152 -7.16 7.69 -21.98
C ILE A 152 -7.63 6.58 -22.93
N SER A 153 -8.47 6.97 -23.88
CA SER A 153 -8.96 6.06 -24.91
C SER A 153 -7.89 5.88 -25.99
N PRO A 154 -7.64 4.65 -26.47
CA PRO A 154 -6.72 4.39 -27.60
C PRO A 154 -7.07 5.21 -28.85
N LYS A 155 -8.36 5.41 -29.10
CA LYS A 155 -8.85 6.23 -30.23
C LYS A 155 -8.42 7.68 -30.10
N MET A 156 -8.49 8.21 -28.89
CA MET A 156 -8.07 9.57 -28.60
C MET A 156 -6.57 9.66 -28.91
N GLN A 157 -5.76 8.80 -28.30
CA GLN A 157 -4.30 8.82 -28.48
C GLN A 157 -3.92 8.82 -29.96
N GLN A 158 -4.52 7.94 -30.77
CA GLN A 158 -4.26 7.86 -32.20
C GLN A 158 -4.54 9.17 -32.96
N LEU A 159 -5.47 10.01 -32.47
CA LEU A 159 -5.80 11.29 -33.10
C LEU A 159 -4.81 12.41 -32.76
N ILE A 160 -4.23 12.41 -31.56
CA ILE A 160 -3.29 13.47 -31.14
C ILE A 160 -1.83 13.06 -31.41
N GLU A 161 -1.46 11.84 -31.05
CA GLU A 161 -0.10 11.32 -31.10
C GLU A 161 -0.11 9.91 -31.72
N PRO A 162 -0.34 9.80 -33.05
CA PRO A 162 -0.45 8.50 -33.74
C PRO A 162 0.82 7.65 -33.67
N ASP A 163 1.98 8.28 -33.57
CA ASP A 163 3.29 7.61 -33.56
C ASP A 163 3.80 7.33 -32.13
N ALA A 164 3.07 7.74 -31.10
CA ALA A 164 3.51 7.56 -29.72
C ALA A 164 3.29 6.11 -29.25
N GLN A 165 4.36 5.52 -28.71
CA GLN A 165 4.29 4.23 -28.04
C GLN A 165 3.54 4.38 -26.72
N THR A 166 2.42 3.68 -26.58
CA THR A 166 1.57 3.74 -25.39
C THR A 166 1.59 2.46 -24.60
N ILE A 167 1.29 2.58 -23.31
CA ILE A 167 1.28 1.48 -22.36
C ILE A 167 -0.17 1.09 -22.09
N ALA A 168 -0.54 -0.14 -22.44
CA ALA A 168 -1.87 -0.67 -22.19
C ALA A 168 -2.03 -1.15 -20.75
N ILE A 169 -3.21 -0.94 -20.19
CA ILE A 169 -3.59 -1.41 -18.85
C ILE A 169 -4.23 -2.79 -19.01
N ALA A 170 -3.69 -3.80 -18.31
CA ALA A 170 -4.15 -5.18 -18.44
C ALA A 170 -5.61 -5.40 -17.99
N ASN A 171 -6.04 -4.70 -16.93
CA ASN A 171 -7.40 -4.77 -16.40
C ASN A 171 -7.96 -3.35 -16.23
N PRO A 172 -8.38 -2.69 -17.33
CA PRO A 172 -8.84 -1.31 -17.28
C PRO A 172 -10.26 -1.21 -16.76
N LEU A 173 -10.58 -0.10 -16.09
CA LEU A 173 -11.94 0.19 -15.61
C LEU A 173 -12.96 0.24 -16.77
N SER A 174 -12.53 0.72 -17.94
CA SER A 174 -13.32 0.73 -19.17
C SER A 174 -12.42 0.73 -20.41
N LYS A 175 -12.99 0.40 -21.58
CA LYS A 175 -12.26 0.46 -22.87
C LYS A 175 -11.79 1.87 -23.25
N ASP A 176 -12.45 2.90 -22.73
CA ASP A 176 -12.09 4.30 -22.97
C ASP A 176 -11.02 4.82 -22.00
N LEU A 177 -10.57 4.00 -21.06
CA LEU A 177 -9.52 4.28 -20.08
C LEU A 177 -8.50 3.12 -20.05
N SER A 178 -8.09 2.64 -21.23
CA SER A 178 -7.31 1.41 -21.36
C SER A 178 -5.82 1.60 -21.68
N ILE A 179 -5.38 2.83 -21.93
CA ILE A 179 -3.96 3.14 -22.15
C ILE A 179 -3.51 4.33 -21.31
N MET A 180 -2.23 4.34 -20.95
CA MET A 180 -1.58 5.50 -20.30
C MET A 180 -1.35 6.61 -21.32
N ARG A 181 -1.54 7.87 -20.91
CA ARG A 181 -1.26 9.05 -21.74
C ARG A 181 0.26 9.25 -21.94
N SER A 182 0.70 9.52 -23.17
CA SER A 182 2.09 9.93 -23.44
C SER A 182 2.31 11.42 -23.18
N SER A 183 1.27 12.24 -23.36
CA SER A 183 1.28 13.68 -23.11
C SER A 183 0.05 14.16 -22.33
N LEU A 184 0.01 15.44 -21.99
CA LEU A 184 -1.13 16.08 -21.31
C LEU A 184 -2.21 16.58 -22.30
N TRP A 185 -1.91 16.61 -23.60
CA TRP A 185 -2.85 17.07 -24.63
C TRP A 185 -4.19 16.30 -24.67
N PRO A 186 -4.21 14.96 -24.57
CA PRO A 186 -5.45 14.20 -24.46
C PRO A 186 -6.42 14.73 -23.41
N GLY A 187 -5.92 14.93 -22.19
CA GLY A 187 -6.71 15.42 -21.07
C GLY A 187 -7.16 16.86 -21.27
N LEU A 188 -6.24 17.73 -21.67
CA LEU A 188 -6.54 19.15 -21.89
C LEU A 188 -7.59 19.36 -23.00
N LEU A 189 -7.52 18.62 -24.11
CA LEU A 189 -8.51 18.71 -25.18
C LEU A 189 -9.89 18.18 -24.75
N LEU A 190 -9.93 17.07 -24.01
CA LEU A 190 -11.19 16.56 -23.45
C LEU A 190 -11.80 17.55 -22.45
N ALA A 191 -10.99 18.17 -21.59
CA ALA A 191 -11.44 19.19 -20.66
C ALA A 191 -11.95 20.45 -21.39
N ALA A 192 -11.28 20.87 -22.46
CA ALA A 192 -11.74 21.98 -23.29
C ALA A 192 -13.06 21.65 -23.98
N ASN A 193 -13.18 20.48 -24.61
CA ASN A 193 -14.41 20.03 -25.26
C ASN A 193 -15.58 19.91 -24.27
N TYR A 194 -15.33 19.40 -23.06
CA TYR A 194 -16.33 19.31 -21.99
C TYR A 194 -16.92 20.68 -21.61
N ASN A 195 -16.07 21.72 -21.55
CA ASN A 195 -16.48 23.09 -21.25
C ASN A 195 -17.14 23.77 -22.45
N TYR A 196 -16.63 23.53 -23.67
CA TYR A 196 -17.24 24.05 -24.90
C TYR A 196 -18.68 23.52 -25.09
N ALA A 197 -18.90 22.22 -24.83
CA ALA A 197 -20.22 21.60 -24.82
C ALA A 197 -21.17 22.22 -23.78
N ARG A 198 -20.66 23.00 -22.82
CA ARG A 198 -21.39 23.76 -21.79
C ARG A 198 -21.37 25.26 -22.06
N GLN A 199 -21.24 25.64 -23.32
CA GLN A 199 -21.33 27.02 -23.80
C GLN A 199 -20.25 27.95 -23.24
N GLN A 200 -19.13 27.39 -22.74
CA GLN A 200 -17.97 28.19 -22.36
C GLN A 200 -17.13 28.51 -23.61
N THR A 201 -17.16 29.77 -24.03
CA THR A 201 -16.53 30.22 -25.29
C THR A 201 -15.06 30.59 -25.14
N ARG A 202 -14.58 30.85 -23.91
CA ARG A 202 -13.19 31.19 -23.59
C ARG A 202 -12.65 30.23 -22.55
N ILE A 203 -11.66 29.43 -22.93
CA ILE A 203 -11.07 28.39 -22.07
C ILE A 203 -9.57 28.60 -22.04
N ARG A 204 -9.02 28.77 -20.84
CA ARG A 204 -7.57 28.86 -20.60
C ARG A 204 -7.26 27.94 -19.43
N ILE A 205 -6.74 26.76 -19.74
CA ILE A 205 -6.48 25.72 -18.75
C ILE A 205 -5.06 25.22 -18.87
N PHE A 206 -4.49 24.75 -17.76
CA PHE A 206 -3.19 24.11 -17.76
C PHE A 206 -3.17 22.91 -16.81
N GLU A 207 -2.26 21.98 -17.05
CA GLU A 207 -2.04 20.83 -16.20
C GLU A 207 -0.54 20.61 -16.05
N SER A 208 -0.12 20.20 -14.85
CA SER A 208 1.17 19.55 -14.63
C SER A 208 0.94 18.10 -14.26
N GLY A 209 1.65 17.17 -14.89
CA GLY A 209 1.50 15.76 -14.58
C GLY A 209 2.54 14.93 -15.31
N LEU A 210 2.37 13.61 -15.22
CA LEU A 210 3.26 12.67 -15.88
C LEU A 210 2.69 12.25 -17.24
N GLY A 211 3.57 12.21 -18.24
CA GLY A 211 3.43 11.42 -19.45
C GLY A 211 4.20 10.10 -19.32
N PHE A 212 3.71 9.05 -19.95
CA PHE A 212 4.26 7.71 -19.85
C PHE A 212 4.68 7.22 -21.23
N VAL A 213 5.96 6.89 -21.38
CA VAL A 213 6.54 6.36 -22.63
C VAL A 213 7.35 5.11 -22.36
N LEU A 214 7.43 4.22 -23.35
CA LEU A 214 8.28 3.03 -23.27
C LEU A 214 9.73 3.39 -23.61
N ASN A 215 10.67 2.95 -22.77
CA ASN A 215 12.10 3.08 -23.04
C ASN A 215 12.53 2.08 -24.12
N ALA A 216 12.82 2.58 -25.33
CA ALA A 216 13.29 1.74 -26.44
C ALA A 216 14.60 0.98 -26.15
N ASN A 217 15.46 1.51 -25.26
CA ASN A 217 16.73 0.87 -24.90
C ASN A 217 16.61 -0.38 -23.99
N GLN A 218 15.39 -0.73 -23.57
CA GLN A 218 15.08 -2.00 -22.89
C GLN A 218 14.15 -2.89 -23.71
N ALA A 219 13.73 -2.43 -24.90
CA ALA A 219 12.83 -3.15 -25.80
C ALA A 219 13.57 -3.77 -27.00
N THR A 220 14.90 -3.86 -26.94
CA THR A 220 15.73 -4.54 -27.95
C THR A 220 16.18 -5.90 -27.45
N GLU A 221 15.76 -6.93 -28.19
CA GLU A 221 16.24 -8.31 -28.17
C GLU A 221 15.93 -9.13 -26.91
N THR A 222 14.77 -9.79 -26.88
CA THR A 222 14.69 -11.26 -26.77
C THR A 222 13.25 -11.76 -26.92
N ASP A 223 13.08 -12.78 -27.75
CA ASP A 223 11.94 -13.69 -27.69
C ASP A 223 11.81 -14.21 -26.24
N TYR A 224 10.63 -14.03 -25.63
CA TYR A 224 10.23 -14.63 -24.34
C TYR A 224 11.26 -14.53 -23.20
N VAL A 225 11.60 -13.30 -22.80
CA VAL A 225 12.15 -13.05 -21.46
C VAL A 225 11.27 -12.03 -20.77
N ASP A 226 10.85 -12.33 -19.54
CA ASP A 226 10.12 -11.44 -18.64
C ASP A 226 10.82 -10.08 -18.53
N VAL A 227 10.47 -9.16 -19.42
CA VAL A 227 10.84 -7.75 -19.28
C VAL A 227 9.99 -7.25 -18.11
N ASP A 228 10.62 -6.95 -16.96
CA ASP A 228 9.93 -6.33 -15.82
C ASP A 228 9.11 -5.14 -16.35
N PRO A 229 7.77 -5.25 -16.46
CA PRO A 229 6.97 -4.30 -17.24
C PRO A 229 6.99 -2.90 -16.64
N ILE A 230 7.40 -2.80 -15.38
CA ILE A 230 7.46 -1.56 -14.60
C ILE A 230 8.78 -0.81 -14.89
N ASN A 231 9.89 -1.51 -15.11
CA ASN A 231 11.21 -0.89 -15.27
C ASN A 231 11.42 -0.30 -16.67
N SER A 232 10.63 -0.73 -17.64
CA SER A 232 10.65 -0.23 -19.02
C SER A 232 9.80 1.02 -19.25
N ILE A 233 9.04 1.47 -18.23
CA ILE A 233 8.19 2.66 -18.30
C ILE A 233 8.98 3.88 -17.84
N GLN A 234 9.14 4.86 -18.73
CA GLN A 234 9.67 6.18 -18.38
C GLN A 234 8.53 7.13 -18.05
N GLN A 235 8.62 7.78 -16.88
CA GLN A 235 7.72 8.85 -16.47
C GLN A 235 8.36 10.20 -16.77
N ILE A 236 7.72 11.00 -17.60
CA ILE A 236 8.22 12.31 -18.01
C ILE A 236 7.35 13.37 -17.33
N PRO A 237 7.92 14.23 -16.46
CA PRO A 237 7.18 15.36 -15.91
C PRO A 237 6.90 16.38 -17.01
N LEU A 238 5.63 16.73 -17.17
CA LEU A 238 5.14 17.64 -18.19
C LEU A 238 4.36 18.79 -17.54
N LEU A 239 4.45 19.96 -18.17
CA LEU A 239 3.60 21.12 -17.92
C LEU A 239 3.07 21.59 -19.28
N ALA A 240 1.76 21.54 -19.46
CA ALA A 240 1.12 21.93 -20.72
C ALA A 240 -0.07 22.87 -20.44
N GLY A 241 -0.31 23.80 -21.36
CA GLY A 241 -1.40 24.75 -21.28
C GLY A 241 -2.16 24.82 -22.60
N LEU A 242 -3.47 24.94 -22.52
CA LEU A 242 -4.38 25.12 -23.65
C LEU A 242 -5.16 26.41 -23.46
N ALA A 243 -5.17 27.25 -24.49
CA ALA A 243 -5.99 28.45 -24.56
C ALA A 243 -6.77 28.48 -25.88
N THR A 244 -8.08 28.69 -25.81
CA THR A 244 -8.98 28.78 -26.96
C THR A 244 -10.12 29.78 -26.68
N GLY A 245 -10.72 30.29 -27.75
CA GLY A 245 -11.75 31.33 -27.70
C GLY A 245 -11.24 32.72 -28.04
N ASN A 246 -12.17 33.67 -28.18
CA ASN A 246 -11.84 35.05 -28.54
C ASN A 246 -11.11 35.76 -27.39
N PHE A 247 -10.09 36.53 -27.76
CA PHE A 247 -9.41 37.46 -26.87
C PHE A 247 -10.36 38.63 -26.61
N ALA A 248 -11.01 38.67 -25.45
CA ALA A 248 -11.57 39.93 -24.97
C ALA A 248 -10.41 40.74 -24.35
N PRO A 249 -10.24 42.03 -24.74
CA PRO A 249 -9.20 42.90 -24.21
C PRO A 249 -9.28 43.09 -22.69
#